data_AF-A0A7Z7YTH8-F1
#
_entry.id   AF-A0A7Z7YTH8-F1
#
_cell.length_a   1.000
_cell.length_b   1.000
_cell.length_c   1.000
_cell.angle_alpha   90.00
_cell.angle_beta   90.00
_cell.angle_gamma   90.00
#
_symmetry.space_group_name_H-M   'P 1'
#
loop_
_entity.id
_entity.type
_entity.pdbx_description
1 polymer ?
#
loop_
_entity_poly.entity_id
_entity_poly.type
_entity_poly.pdbx_seq_one_letter_code
_entity_poly.pdbx_strand_id
1 'polypeptide(L)'
;GLTTVDEVTKTTKAGNSCGKCKGQIGEILKCTLGDEFVAAKPTGICACTDLTRDEIVTQIRAKGLKTSKEVRHVLDFKDKNGCPKCRPAINYYLNMVYPHEHQDEKASRFANERYHANIQNDGTFSVIPQMRGGVTDADQLIRLGEVAKKYNVPLVKVTGSQRVGLYGLKKDELPKVWKDLGMRSASAYGKKTRSVKSCVGKEFCRFEIG
;
A
#
# COMPACT_ATOMS: atom_id res chain seq x y z
N GLY A 1 -29.69 16.91 7.22
CA GLY A 1 -28.73 16.54 6.17
C GLY A 1 -27.52 15.86 6.80
N LEU A 2 -26.48 15.54 6.03
CA LEU A 2 -25.18 15.13 6.59
C LEU A 2 -24.42 16.39 7.02
N THR A 3 -23.88 16.45 8.23
CA THR A 3 -23.30 17.69 8.81
C THR A 3 -21.79 17.63 9.00
N THR A 4 -21.18 16.45 8.84
CA THR A 4 -19.73 16.24 8.95
C THR A 4 -19.11 15.62 7.69
N VAL A 5 -17.81 15.87 7.48
CA VAL A 5 -17.02 15.23 6.41
C VAL A 5 -17.02 13.70 6.55
N ASP A 6 -17.04 13.18 7.77
CA ASP A 6 -17.04 11.73 8.03
C ASP A 6 -18.39 11.08 7.68
N GLU A 7 -19.51 11.74 7.97
CA GLU A 7 -20.83 11.28 7.52
C GLU A 7 -20.94 11.28 5.99
N VAL A 8 -20.47 12.35 5.34
CA VAL A 8 -20.39 12.40 3.86
C VAL A 8 -19.54 11.26 3.34
N THR A 9 -18.36 11.04 3.92
CA THR A 9 -17.46 9.94 3.52
C THR A 9 -18.13 8.57 3.72
N LYS A 10 -18.82 8.35 4.84
CA LYS A 10 -19.46 7.08 5.17
C LYS A 10 -20.55 6.72 4.16
N THR A 11 -21.39 7.70 3.83
CA THR A 11 -22.55 7.56 2.95
C THR A 11 -22.16 7.51 1.47
N THR A 12 -21.31 8.43 1.02
CA THR A 12 -21.01 8.63 -0.42
C THR A 12 -19.69 8.00 -0.88
N LYS A 13 -18.83 7.61 0.06
CA LYS A 13 -17.42 7.19 -0.18
C LYS A 13 -16.50 8.31 -0.70
N ALA A 14 -16.97 9.55 -0.83
CA ALA A 14 -16.13 10.69 -1.19
C ALA A 14 -15.00 10.87 -0.15
N GLY A 15 -13.76 11.11 -0.61
CA GLY A 15 -12.60 11.27 0.27
C GLY A 15 -12.05 9.98 0.89
N ASN A 16 -12.63 8.80 0.61
CA ASN A 16 -12.22 7.54 1.26
C ASN A 16 -10.94 6.90 0.69
N SER A 17 -10.53 7.27 -0.54
CA SER A 17 -9.38 6.65 -1.21
C SER A 17 -8.04 7.36 -0.88
N CYS A 18 -7.84 8.58 -1.38
CA CYS A 18 -6.61 9.35 -1.17
C CYS A 18 -6.77 10.48 -0.15
N GLY A 19 -7.99 10.82 0.26
CA GLY A 19 -8.28 11.86 1.24
C GLY A 19 -8.09 13.31 0.77
N LYS A 20 -7.49 13.56 -0.41
CA LYS A 20 -7.15 14.93 -0.87
C LYS A 20 -8.35 15.86 -0.98
N CYS A 21 -9.52 15.34 -1.37
CA CYS A 21 -10.73 16.13 -1.49
C CYS A 21 -11.48 16.36 -0.17
N LYS A 22 -11.03 15.79 0.97
CA LYS A 22 -11.74 15.96 2.26
C LYS A 22 -11.78 17.41 2.73
N GLY A 23 -10.73 18.20 2.45
CA GLY A 23 -10.72 19.64 2.74
C GLY A 23 -11.82 20.38 1.96
N GLN A 24 -11.90 20.13 0.66
CA GLN A 24 -12.93 20.70 -0.21
C GLN A 24 -14.35 20.28 0.20
N ILE A 25 -14.54 19.03 0.63
CA ILE A 25 -15.82 18.57 1.19
C ILE A 25 -16.19 19.40 2.43
N GLY A 26 -15.23 19.69 3.31
CA GLY A 26 -15.44 20.54 4.48
C GLY A 26 -15.80 21.98 4.12
N GLU A 27 -15.13 22.56 3.12
CA GLU A 27 -15.45 23.90 2.60
C GLU A 27 -16.88 23.97 2.03
N ILE A 28 -17.28 22.98 1.24
CA ILE A 28 -18.64 22.89 0.69
C ILE A 28 -19.66 22.79 1.82
N LEU A 29 -19.45 21.88 2.79
CA LEU A 29 -20.37 21.72 3.93
C LEU A 29 -20.49 23.01 4.74
N LYS A 30 -19.38 23.71 4.99
CA LYS A 30 -19.39 25.00 5.68
C LYS A 30 -20.18 26.07 4.92
N CYS A 31 -20.03 26.14 3.60
CA CYS A 31 -20.80 27.06 2.77
C CYS A 31 -22.29 26.72 2.72
N THR A 32 -22.66 25.45 2.70
CA THR A 32 -24.06 25.02 2.55
C THR A 32 -24.83 24.95 3.86
N LEU A 33 -24.16 24.66 4.98
CA LEU A 33 -24.80 24.40 6.27
C LEU A 33 -24.62 25.55 7.27
N GLY A 34 -23.67 26.46 7.04
CA GLY A 34 -23.38 27.55 7.96
C GLY A 34 -23.09 27.03 9.37
N ASP A 35 -23.93 27.42 10.34
CA ASP A 35 -23.81 27.07 11.75
C ASP A 35 -24.10 25.58 12.04
N GLU A 36 -24.81 24.88 11.15
CA GLU A 36 -25.03 23.43 11.29
C GLU A 36 -23.78 22.60 10.92
N PHE A 37 -22.75 23.22 10.35
CA PHE A 37 -21.51 22.52 10.02
C PHE A 37 -20.71 22.19 11.28
N VAL A 38 -20.47 20.90 11.51
CA VAL A 38 -19.62 20.43 12.60
C VAL A 38 -18.22 20.17 12.06
N ALA A 39 -17.29 21.08 12.38
CA ALA A 39 -15.88 20.94 12.01
C ALA A 39 -15.29 19.66 12.60
N ALA A 40 -14.60 18.89 11.76
CA ALA A 40 -13.91 17.69 12.22
C ALA A 40 -12.79 18.07 13.18
N LYS A 41 -12.78 17.46 14.37
CA LYS A 41 -11.63 17.58 15.28
C LYS A 41 -10.39 16.96 14.61
N PRO A 42 -9.20 17.53 14.82
CA PRO A 42 -7.95 16.86 14.43
C PRO A 42 -7.96 15.46 15.03
N THR A 43 -7.92 14.45 14.17
CA THR A 43 -7.92 13.05 14.59
C THR A 43 -6.51 12.51 14.44
N GLY A 44 -6.07 11.80 15.47
CA GLY A 44 -4.79 11.12 15.40
C GLY A 44 -4.75 10.09 14.27
N ILE A 45 -3.56 9.73 13.83
CA ILE A 45 -3.36 8.83 12.68
C ILE A 45 -3.98 7.43 12.87
N CYS A 46 -4.28 7.05 14.13
CA CYS A 46 -5.00 5.85 14.52
C CYS A 46 -5.46 5.97 15.99
N ALA A 47 -6.21 5.00 16.50
CA ALA A 47 -6.67 4.98 17.89
C ALA A 47 -5.55 4.96 18.95
N CYS A 48 -4.30 4.69 18.57
CA CYS A 48 -3.17 4.64 19.51
C CYS A 48 -2.68 6.04 19.94
N THR A 49 -3.11 7.12 19.31
CA THR A 49 -2.68 8.49 19.63
C THR A 49 -3.73 9.49 19.18
N ASP A 50 -3.80 10.64 19.83
CA ASP A 50 -4.60 11.78 19.37
C ASP A 50 -3.76 12.75 18.51
N LEU A 51 -2.44 12.52 18.42
CA LEU A 51 -1.53 13.34 17.63
C LEU A 51 -1.76 13.13 16.13
N THR A 52 -1.91 14.25 15.43
CA THR A 52 -1.95 14.32 13.97
C THR A 52 -0.59 13.96 13.36
N ARG A 53 -0.59 13.71 12.05
CA ARG A 53 0.65 13.47 11.29
C ARG A 53 1.67 14.59 11.50
N ASP A 54 1.24 15.84 11.41
CA ASP A 54 2.16 16.98 11.39
C ASP A 54 2.74 17.24 12.79
N GLU A 55 1.95 17.03 13.85
CA GLU A 55 2.45 17.05 15.23
C GLU A 55 3.48 15.94 15.47
N ILE A 56 3.22 14.72 15.00
CA ILE A 56 4.19 13.60 15.11
C ILE A 56 5.49 13.95 14.39
N VAL A 57 5.43 14.43 13.14
CA VAL A 57 6.62 14.79 12.36
C VAL A 57 7.39 15.94 13.02
N THR A 58 6.67 16.93 13.56
CA THR A 58 7.27 18.05 14.28
C THR A 58 8.02 17.57 15.53
N GLN A 59 7.41 16.68 16.31
CA GLN A 59 8.01 16.11 17.51
C GLN A 59 9.20 15.18 17.20
N ILE A 60 9.15 14.41 16.10
CA ILE A 60 10.27 13.60 15.60
C ILE A 60 11.50 14.48 15.34
N ARG A 61 11.31 15.63 14.71
CA ARG A 61 12.38 16.60 14.44
C ARG A 61 12.87 17.27 15.72
N ALA A 62 11.94 17.83 16.50
CA ALA A 62 12.26 18.61 17.70
C ALA A 62 13.00 17.79 18.76
N LYS A 63 12.67 16.50 18.89
CA LYS A 63 13.28 15.60 19.88
C LYS A 63 14.36 14.68 19.30
N GLY A 64 14.67 14.77 18.01
CA GLY A 64 15.71 13.96 17.38
C GLY A 64 15.42 12.45 17.36
N LEU A 65 14.14 12.03 17.32
CA LEU A 65 13.74 10.62 17.47
C LEU A 65 14.09 9.82 16.20
N LYS A 66 14.80 8.70 16.32
CA LYS A 66 15.32 7.96 15.16
C LYS A 66 14.73 6.57 14.96
N THR A 67 13.93 6.05 15.89
CA THR A 67 13.31 4.72 15.75
C THR A 67 11.80 4.76 15.98
N SER A 68 11.06 3.86 15.32
CA SER A 68 9.60 3.84 15.45
C SER A 68 9.15 3.49 16.86
N LYS A 69 9.94 2.64 17.55
CA LYS A 69 9.73 2.30 18.95
C LYS A 69 9.85 3.55 19.83
N GLU A 70 10.94 4.29 19.68
CA GLU A 70 11.19 5.52 20.42
C GLU A 70 10.07 6.54 20.22
N VAL A 71 9.64 6.77 18.98
CA VAL A 71 8.50 7.67 18.69
C VAL A 71 7.25 7.26 19.47
N ARG A 72 6.88 5.97 19.47
CA ARG A 72 5.70 5.50 20.22
C ARG A 72 5.85 5.62 21.73
N HIS A 73 7.06 5.46 22.26
CA HIS A 73 7.30 5.57 23.71
C HIS A 73 7.31 7.03 24.15
N VAL A 74 8.10 7.87 23.47
CA VAL A 74 8.33 9.29 23.82
C VAL A 74 7.09 10.16 23.55
N LEU A 75 6.30 9.84 22.51
CA LEU A 75 5.04 10.54 22.21
C LEU A 75 3.81 9.88 22.85
N ASP A 76 4.04 9.04 23.84
CA ASP A 76 3.05 8.37 24.66
C ASP A 76 1.90 7.69 23.90
N PHE A 77 2.21 6.91 22.86
CA PHE A 77 1.21 6.11 22.18
C PHE A 77 0.63 5.08 23.15
N LYS A 78 -0.70 4.88 23.11
CA LYS A 78 -1.43 3.92 23.96
C LYS A 78 -0.91 2.50 23.78
N ASP A 79 -0.60 2.12 22.53
CA ASP A 79 0.06 0.86 22.21
C ASP A 79 1.53 1.10 21.86
N LYS A 80 2.42 0.70 22.77
CA LYS A 80 3.88 0.82 22.63
C LYS A 80 4.46 -0.11 21.57
N ASN A 81 3.81 -1.25 21.32
CA ASN A 81 4.17 -2.18 20.25
C ASN A 81 3.69 -1.69 18.89
N GLY A 82 2.62 -0.90 18.89
CA GLY A 82 2.03 -0.24 17.74
C GLY A 82 1.10 -1.15 16.93
N CYS A 83 0.07 -0.55 16.36
CA CYS A 83 -0.91 -1.23 15.53
C CYS A 83 -0.50 -1.27 14.04
N PRO A 84 -1.25 -1.99 13.19
CA PRO A 84 -1.03 -2.04 11.73
C PRO A 84 -1.13 -0.69 11.01
N LYS A 85 -1.61 0.37 11.66
CA LYS A 85 -1.66 1.74 11.10
C LYS A 85 -0.44 2.57 11.49
N CYS A 86 -0.14 2.68 12.79
CA CYS A 86 0.92 3.59 13.24
C CYS A 86 2.33 3.05 13.01
N ARG A 87 2.58 1.73 13.08
CA ARG A 87 3.93 1.17 12.82
C ARG A 87 4.44 1.54 11.42
N PRO A 88 3.72 1.24 10.32
CA PRO A 88 4.19 1.62 8.98
C PRO A 88 4.20 3.14 8.78
N ALA A 89 3.23 3.88 9.35
CA ALA A 89 3.18 5.34 9.22
C ALA A 89 4.39 6.02 9.85
N ILE A 90 4.76 5.64 11.07
CA ILE A 90 5.91 6.20 11.78
C ILE A 90 7.21 5.83 11.07
N ASN A 91 7.37 4.57 10.64
CA ASN A 91 8.53 4.15 9.86
C ASN A 91 8.66 4.98 8.57
N TYR A 92 7.55 5.25 7.89
CA TYR A 92 7.53 6.15 6.73
C TYR A 92 7.93 7.60 7.08
N TYR A 93 7.42 8.15 8.19
CA TYR A 93 7.78 9.50 8.63
C TYR A 93 9.27 9.61 8.98
N LEU A 94 9.84 8.59 9.62
CA LEU A 94 11.27 8.56 9.94
C LEU A 94 12.13 8.48 8.68
N ASN A 95 11.78 7.65 7.70
CA ASN A 95 12.44 7.62 6.38
C ASN A 95 12.33 8.97 5.64
N MET A 96 11.24 9.71 5.85
CA MET A 96 11.04 11.03 5.24
C MET A 96 11.85 12.13 5.94
N VAL A 97 11.96 12.09 7.28
CA VAL A 97 12.67 13.10 8.06
C VAL A 97 14.18 12.84 8.08
N TYR A 98 14.60 11.58 8.12
CA TYR A 98 15.99 11.13 8.25
C TYR A 98 16.36 10.09 7.18
N PRO A 99 16.35 10.44 5.88
CA PRO A 99 16.51 9.48 4.78
C PRO A 99 17.84 8.71 4.78
N HIS A 100 18.89 9.26 5.42
CA HIS A 100 20.22 8.65 5.49
C HIS A 100 20.59 8.11 6.88
N GLU A 101 19.85 8.49 7.93
CA GLU A 101 20.18 8.13 9.31
C GLU A 101 19.22 7.10 9.91
N HIS A 102 17.96 7.12 9.49
CA HIS A 102 17.00 6.11 9.93
C HIS A 102 17.19 4.81 9.15
N GLN A 103 17.41 3.72 9.87
CA GLN A 103 17.38 2.38 9.26
C GLN A 103 15.94 1.90 9.11
N ASP A 104 15.51 1.72 7.87
CA ASP A 104 14.16 1.26 7.54
C ASP A 104 13.80 -0.05 8.26
N GLU A 105 12.79 0.02 9.11
CA GLU A 105 12.33 -1.11 9.92
C GLU A 105 11.45 -2.03 9.07
N LYS A 106 12.04 -3.01 8.37
CA LYS A 106 11.31 -3.97 7.52
C LYS A 106 10.15 -4.68 8.24
N ALA A 107 10.25 -4.88 9.56
CA ALA A 107 9.19 -5.48 10.38
C ALA A 107 7.97 -4.56 10.58
N SER A 108 8.14 -3.26 10.40
CA SER A 108 7.09 -2.24 10.49
C SER A 108 6.35 -2.03 9.16
N ARG A 109 6.87 -2.57 8.05
CA ARG A 109 6.18 -2.60 6.76
C ARG A 109 5.03 -3.61 6.75
N PHE A 110 4.02 -3.38 5.91
CA PHE A 110 2.96 -4.35 5.67
C PHE A 110 3.53 -5.66 5.11
N ALA A 111 2.87 -6.80 5.40
CA ALA A 111 3.33 -8.11 4.97
C ALA A 111 3.57 -8.20 3.45
N ASN A 112 2.73 -7.54 2.65
CA ASN A 112 2.88 -7.46 1.20
C ASN A 112 4.15 -6.74 0.74
N GLU A 113 4.60 -5.73 1.48
CA GLU A 113 5.85 -5.03 1.22
C GLU A 113 7.07 -5.81 1.72
N ARG A 114 6.91 -6.55 2.83
CA ARG A 114 7.98 -7.37 3.42
C ARG A 114 8.31 -8.60 2.58
N TYR A 115 7.29 -9.31 2.09
CA TYR A 115 7.47 -10.56 1.34
C TYR A 115 7.34 -10.38 -0.16
N HIS A 116 7.02 -9.17 -0.61
CA HIS A 116 6.72 -8.86 -2.01
C HIS A 116 5.59 -9.71 -2.62
N ALA A 117 4.78 -10.35 -1.76
CA ALA A 117 3.73 -11.32 -2.08
C ALA A 117 2.49 -11.03 -1.20
N ASN A 118 1.31 -11.51 -1.58
CA ASN A 118 0.08 -11.13 -0.88
C ASN A 118 -0.56 -12.32 -0.18
N ILE A 119 -0.92 -12.15 1.09
CA ILE A 119 -1.63 -13.16 1.88
C ILE A 119 -3.02 -13.39 1.27
N GLN A 120 -3.39 -14.66 1.09
CA GLN A 120 -4.70 -15.12 0.62
C GLN A 120 -5.61 -15.45 1.82
N ASN A 121 -6.89 -15.72 1.56
CA ASN A 121 -7.88 -16.00 2.61
C ASN A 121 -7.57 -17.25 3.44
N ASP A 122 -6.84 -18.21 2.88
CA ASP A 122 -6.40 -19.46 3.51
C ASP A 122 -5.01 -19.34 4.19
N GLY A 123 -4.42 -18.14 4.21
CA GLY A 123 -3.09 -17.89 4.78
C GLY A 123 -1.91 -18.20 3.85
N THR A 124 -2.17 -18.74 2.64
CA THR A 124 -1.14 -18.90 1.61
C THR A 124 -0.81 -17.56 0.95
N PHE A 125 0.14 -17.56 0.01
CA PHE A 125 0.62 -16.34 -0.64
C PHE A 125 0.46 -16.40 -2.15
N SER A 126 0.25 -15.21 -2.73
CA SER A 126 0.34 -14.98 -4.17
C SER A 126 1.59 -14.20 -4.55
N VAL A 127 2.31 -14.71 -5.54
CA VAL A 127 3.49 -14.11 -6.15
C VAL A 127 3.12 -13.64 -7.55
N ILE A 128 3.23 -12.33 -7.81
CA ILE A 128 2.87 -11.73 -9.09
C ILE A 128 4.05 -10.89 -9.58
N PRO A 129 4.85 -11.42 -10.52
CA PRO A 129 5.94 -10.68 -11.15
C PRO A 129 5.43 -9.49 -11.97
N GLN A 130 6.29 -8.48 -12.10
CA GLN A 130 6.02 -7.29 -12.89
C GLN A 130 6.12 -7.62 -14.38
N MET A 131 5.00 -7.46 -15.09
CA MET A 131 4.93 -7.42 -16.54
C MET A 131 4.32 -6.06 -16.92
N ARG A 132 5.08 -5.21 -17.60
CA ARG A 132 4.66 -3.83 -17.92
C ARG A 132 3.80 -3.87 -19.17
N GLY A 133 2.55 -3.41 -19.08
CA GLY A 133 1.62 -3.49 -20.23
C GLY A 133 1.30 -4.92 -20.67
N GLY A 134 1.59 -5.92 -19.84
CA GLY A 134 1.50 -7.33 -20.22
C GLY A 134 2.63 -7.86 -21.10
N VAL A 135 3.67 -7.06 -21.34
CA VAL A 135 4.84 -7.48 -22.12
C VAL A 135 5.70 -8.45 -21.31
N THR A 136 6.12 -9.53 -21.98
CA THR A 136 7.00 -10.59 -21.49
C THR A 136 7.76 -11.18 -22.67
N ASP A 137 8.87 -11.86 -22.39
CA ASP A 137 9.60 -12.66 -23.37
C ASP A 137 9.43 -14.17 -23.12
N ALA A 138 9.96 -14.99 -24.02
CA ALA A 138 9.85 -16.45 -23.94
C ALA A 138 10.55 -17.01 -22.70
N ASP A 139 11.73 -16.48 -22.35
CA ASP A 139 12.51 -16.95 -21.20
C ASP A 139 11.79 -16.67 -19.88
N GLN A 140 11.15 -15.51 -19.75
CA GLN A 140 10.31 -15.15 -18.60
C GLN A 140 9.10 -16.08 -18.48
N LEU A 141 8.45 -16.41 -19.60
CA LEU A 141 7.31 -17.35 -19.60
C LEU A 141 7.74 -18.77 -19.22
N ILE A 142 8.86 -19.26 -19.76
CA ILE A 142 9.44 -20.56 -19.40
C ILE A 142 9.76 -20.59 -17.91
N ARG A 143 10.46 -19.56 -17.42
CA ARG A 143 10.82 -19.45 -16.00
C ARG A 143 9.61 -19.41 -15.08
N LEU A 144 8.56 -18.69 -15.45
CA LEU A 144 7.28 -18.71 -14.72
C LEU A 144 6.71 -20.13 -14.63
N GLY A 145 6.76 -20.89 -15.72
CA GLY A 145 6.32 -22.28 -15.78
C GLY A 145 7.22 -23.23 -14.97
N GLU A 146 8.54 -23.08 -15.04
CA GLU A 146 9.51 -23.86 -14.27
C GLU A 146 9.36 -23.63 -12.78
N VAL A 147 9.22 -22.37 -12.35
CA VAL A 147 8.94 -22.02 -10.96
C VAL A 147 7.59 -22.58 -10.53
N ALA A 148 6.55 -22.45 -11.36
CA ALA A 148 5.24 -23.02 -11.04
C ALA A 148 5.32 -24.53 -10.79
N LYS A 149 6.06 -25.27 -11.63
CA LYS A 149 6.30 -26.71 -11.45
C LYS A 149 7.13 -27.01 -10.21
N LYS A 150 8.27 -26.33 -10.03
CA LYS A 150 9.22 -26.57 -8.93
C LYS A 150 8.59 -26.44 -7.55
N TYR A 151 7.67 -25.49 -7.39
CA TYR A 151 6.98 -25.22 -6.12
C TYR A 151 5.56 -25.81 -6.06
N ASN A 152 5.18 -26.68 -7.02
CA ASN A 152 3.85 -27.27 -7.12
C ASN A 152 2.72 -26.24 -6.96
N VAL A 153 2.84 -25.09 -7.65
CA VAL A 153 1.93 -23.95 -7.53
C VAL A 153 0.50 -24.40 -7.87
N PRO A 154 -0.46 -24.34 -6.92
CA PRO A 154 -1.82 -24.82 -7.16
C PRO A 154 -2.56 -24.09 -8.29
N LEU A 155 -2.32 -22.79 -8.46
CA LEU A 155 -2.96 -22.00 -9.49
C LEU A 155 -1.98 -21.01 -10.14
N VAL A 156 -1.82 -21.17 -11.45
CA VAL A 156 -1.19 -20.18 -12.33
C VAL A 156 -2.29 -19.45 -13.09
N LYS A 157 -2.44 -18.14 -12.87
CA LYS A 157 -3.55 -17.35 -13.42
C LYS A 157 -3.07 -16.14 -14.18
N VAL A 158 -3.54 -15.99 -15.42
CA VAL A 158 -3.50 -14.69 -16.11
C VAL A 158 -4.53 -13.77 -15.45
N THR A 159 -4.03 -12.70 -14.85
CA THR A 159 -4.83 -11.72 -14.11
C THR A 159 -5.43 -10.68 -15.06
N GLY A 160 -6.52 -10.03 -14.62
CA GLY A 160 -7.11 -8.93 -15.38
C GLY A 160 -6.18 -7.73 -15.58
N SER A 161 -5.00 -7.69 -14.95
CA SER A 161 -3.96 -6.67 -15.14
C SER A 161 -2.92 -7.04 -16.19
N GLN A 162 -3.20 -8.02 -17.05
CA GLN A 162 -2.28 -8.57 -18.05
C GLN A 162 -0.97 -9.07 -17.42
N ARG A 163 -1.07 -9.98 -16.44
CA ARG A 163 0.09 -10.57 -15.75
C ARG A 163 -0.17 -12.01 -15.41
N VAL A 164 0.89 -12.78 -15.24
CA VAL A 164 0.82 -14.11 -14.63
C VAL A 164 0.99 -14.01 -13.12
N GLY A 165 0.06 -14.60 -12.37
CA GLY A 165 0.13 -14.74 -10.92
C GLY A 165 0.23 -16.21 -10.51
N LEU A 166 1.07 -16.49 -9.52
CA LEU A 166 1.25 -17.78 -8.88
C LEU A 166 0.58 -17.74 -7.51
N TYR A 167 -0.39 -18.61 -7.26
CA TYR A 167 -1.23 -18.59 -6.05
C TYR A 167 -1.13 -19.91 -5.28
N GLY A 168 -1.20 -19.83 -3.95
CA GLY A 168 -1.14 -21.00 -3.07
C GLY A 168 0.25 -21.33 -2.54
N LEU A 169 1.21 -20.40 -2.63
CA LEU A 169 2.58 -20.61 -2.16
C LEU A 169 2.70 -20.48 -0.64
N LYS A 170 3.61 -21.25 -0.03
CA LYS A 170 3.88 -21.14 1.41
C LYS A 170 4.81 -19.96 1.70
N LYS A 171 4.71 -19.42 2.91
CA LYS A 171 5.45 -18.23 3.34
C LYS A 171 6.97 -18.41 3.29
N ASP A 172 7.45 -19.57 3.71
CA ASP A 172 8.85 -19.96 3.80
C ASP A 172 9.49 -20.20 2.43
N GLU A 173 8.69 -20.46 1.40
CA GLU A 173 9.14 -20.65 0.03
C GLU A 173 9.39 -19.32 -0.70
N LEU A 174 8.75 -18.23 -0.26
CA LEU A 174 8.75 -16.94 -0.97
C LEU A 174 10.15 -16.40 -1.33
N PRO A 175 11.17 -16.42 -0.45
CA PRO A 175 12.50 -15.95 -0.83
C PRO A 175 13.13 -16.78 -1.96
N LYS A 176 12.88 -18.09 -1.98
CA LYS A 176 13.41 -19.00 -3.01
C LYS A 176 12.64 -18.84 -4.31
N VAL A 177 11.32 -18.70 -4.25
CA VAL A 177 10.47 -18.41 -5.42
C VAL A 177 10.92 -17.11 -6.11
N TRP A 178 11.13 -16.03 -5.35
CA TRP A 178 11.61 -14.76 -5.92
C TRP A 178 13.02 -14.86 -6.49
N LYS A 179 13.92 -15.61 -5.84
CA LYS A 179 15.26 -15.88 -6.35
C LYS A 179 15.21 -16.61 -7.69
N ASP A 180 14.41 -17.66 -7.79
CA ASP A 180 14.29 -18.47 -9.00
C ASP A 180 13.59 -17.71 -10.13
N LEU A 181 12.60 -16.88 -9.82
CA LEU A 181 11.97 -16.00 -10.82
C LEU A 181 12.96 -14.96 -11.34
N GLY A 182 13.81 -14.39 -10.49
CA GLY A 182 14.71 -13.29 -10.88
C GLY A 182 13.97 -12.07 -11.44
N MET A 183 12.66 -11.95 -11.18
CA MET A 183 11.80 -10.88 -11.66
C MET A 183 11.41 -9.95 -10.51
N ARG A 184 11.15 -8.69 -10.83
CA ARG A 184 10.66 -7.71 -9.84
C ARG A 184 9.19 -7.99 -9.50
N SER A 185 8.80 -7.84 -8.23
CA SER A 185 7.38 -7.92 -7.83
C SER A 185 6.55 -6.77 -8.41
N ALA A 186 5.35 -7.10 -8.91
CA ALA A 186 4.37 -6.12 -9.35
C ALA A 186 3.72 -5.35 -8.20
N SER A 187 3.90 -5.80 -6.95
CA SER A 187 3.28 -5.20 -5.76
C SER A 187 1.77 -5.00 -5.90
N ALA A 188 1.06 -6.05 -6.32
CA ALA A 188 -0.33 -6.01 -6.78
C ALA A 188 -1.33 -5.33 -5.82
N TYR A 189 -1.04 -5.28 -4.52
CA TYR A 189 -1.92 -4.69 -3.50
C TYR A 189 -1.33 -3.46 -2.79
N GLY A 190 -0.20 -2.92 -3.27
CA GLY A 190 0.38 -1.70 -2.71
C GLY A 190 -0.46 -0.45 -2.99
N LYS A 191 -0.33 0.60 -2.17
CA LYS A 191 -0.89 1.93 -2.43
C LYS A 191 0.00 2.73 -3.40
N LYS A 192 0.15 2.21 -4.62
CA LYS A 192 0.94 2.79 -5.73
C LYS A 192 0.33 2.35 -7.05
N THR A 193 0.84 2.84 -8.18
CA THR A 193 0.40 2.39 -9.51
C THR A 193 0.46 0.87 -9.59
N ARG A 194 -0.71 0.23 -9.57
CA ARG A 194 -0.84 -1.22 -9.42
C ARG A 194 -0.65 -1.92 -10.74
N SER A 195 -1.16 -1.34 -11.82
CA SER A 195 -1.07 -1.88 -13.17
C SER A 195 -1.24 -0.82 -14.22
N VAL A 196 -0.42 -0.93 -15.26
CA VAL A 196 -0.64 -0.30 -16.55
C VAL A 196 -0.96 -1.44 -17.50
N LYS A 197 -2.10 -1.31 -18.18
CA LYS A 197 -2.51 -2.24 -19.23
C LYS A 197 -2.37 -1.52 -20.56
N SER A 198 -1.90 -2.23 -21.57
CA SER A 198 -1.81 -1.72 -22.94
C SER A 198 -2.31 -2.79 -23.89
N CYS A 199 -2.96 -2.36 -24.97
CA CYS A 199 -3.14 -3.23 -26.12
C CYS A 199 -1.81 -3.37 -26.88
N VAL A 200 -1.82 -4.13 -27.96
CA VAL A 200 -0.64 -4.32 -28.81
C VAL A 200 -0.27 -3.07 -29.64
N GLY A 201 -1.15 -2.05 -29.72
CA GLY A 201 -0.94 -0.80 -30.45
C GLY A 201 -0.84 -0.97 -31.97
N LYS A 202 -0.65 0.14 -32.72
CA LYS A 202 -0.51 0.16 -34.20
C LYS A 202 0.60 -0.70 -34.77
N GLU A 203 1.59 -1.08 -33.95
CA GLU A 203 2.67 -1.96 -34.39
C GLU A 203 2.14 -3.34 -34.82
N PHE A 204 1.05 -3.79 -34.19
CA PHE A 204 0.43 -5.10 -34.48
C PHE A 204 -1.08 -5.02 -34.77
N CYS A 205 -1.80 -4.00 -34.26
CA CYS A 205 -3.24 -3.87 -34.42
C CYS A 205 -3.59 -3.08 -35.69
N ARG A 206 -4.33 -3.70 -36.61
CA ARG A 206 -4.85 -3.07 -37.83
C ARG A 206 -5.92 -1.98 -37.58
N PHE A 207 -6.54 -1.96 -36.40
CA PHE A 207 -7.75 -1.17 -36.12
C PHE A 207 -7.52 0.04 -35.19
N GLU A 208 -6.27 0.45 -34.94
CA GLU A 208 -6.06 1.62 -34.09
C GLU A 208 -6.59 2.87 -34.83
N ILE A 209 -7.59 3.53 -34.23
CA ILE A 209 -8.10 4.83 -34.66
C ILE A 209 -7.16 5.86 -34.04
N GLY A 210 -6.52 6.66 -34.90
CA GLY A 210 -5.60 7.73 -34.49
C GLY A 210 -6.24 8.76 -33.56
#